data_AF-A0A7G1IQC2-F1
#
_entry.id   AF-A0A7G1IQC2-F1
#
_cell.length_a   1.000
_cell.length_b   1.000
_cell.length_c   1.000
_cell.angle_alpha   90.00
_cell.angle_beta   90.00
_cell.angle_gamma   90.00
#
_symmetry.space_group_name_H-M   'P 1'
#
loop_
_entity.id
_entity.type
_entity.pdbx_description
1 polymer ?
#
loop_
_entity_poly.entity_id
_entity_poly.type
_entity_poly.pdbx_seq_one_letter_code
_entity_poly.pdbx_strand_id
1 'polypeptide(L)' 'MAYQVIRPFKDLRDPQQYEYQIGDIYPRKGYRSNKTFIQELLDGSNSAGSIFLTKIDDDDISEGEAEPQEPEEEDEE' A
#
# COMPACT_ATOMS: atom_id res chain seq x y z
N MET A 1 -13.33 -5.45 -3.66
CA MET A 1 -12.28 -4.73 -4.40
C MET A 1 -11.09 -4.62 -3.48
N ALA A 2 -10.01 -5.29 -3.87
CA ALA A 2 -8.72 -5.25 -3.21
C ALA A 2 -7.76 -4.46 -4.09
N TYR A 3 -6.74 -3.89 -3.48
CA TYR A 3 -5.72 -3.08 -4.14
C TYR A 3 -4.36 -3.65 -3.80
N GLN A 4 -3.42 -3.55 -4.72
CA GLN A 4 -2.05 -3.97 -4.48
C GLN A 4 -1.21 -2.75 -4.19
N VAL A 5 -0.35 -2.87 -3.20
CA VAL A 5 0.56 -1.82 -2.78
C VAL A 5 1.73 -1.79 -3.75
N ILE A 6 1.95 -0.65 -4.38
CA ILE A 6 3.06 -0.45 -5.34
C ILE A 6 4.18 0.41 -4.76
N ARG A 7 3.93 1.00 -3.57
CA ARG A 7 4.91 1.80 -2.84
C ARG A 7 4.68 1.62 -1.35
N PRO A 8 5.73 1.42 -0.53
CA PRO A 8 5.55 1.17 0.88
C PRO A 8 4.94 2.38 1.56
N PHE A 9 4.02 2.15 2.49
CA PHE A 9 3.46 3.20 3.34
C PHE A 9 2.94 2.63 4.65
N LYS A 10 2.94 3.50 5.66
CA LYS A 10 2.35 3.20 6.96
C LYS A 10 0.92 3.74 7.04
N ASP A 11 -0.05 2.85 7.26
CA ASP A 11 -1.44 3.26 7.47
C ASP A 11 -1.64 3.72 8.91
N LEU A 12 -1.45 5.03 9.15
CA LEU A 12 -1.65 5.64 10.47
C LEU A 12 -3.12 5.64 10.92
N ARG A 13 -4.07 5.33 10.02
CA ARG A 13 -5.50 5.19 10.36
C ARG A 13 -5.84 3.77 10.84
N ASP A 14 -4.96 2.81 10.55
CA ASP A 14 -5.06 1.47 11.13
C ASP A 14 -4.61 1.52 12.60
N PRO A 15 -5.38 0.96 13.55
CA PRO A 15 -5.01 0.97 14.96
C PRO A 15 -3.74 0.18 15.28
N GLN A 16 -3.37 -0.79 14.42
CA GLN A 16 -2.09 -1.50 14.50
C GLN A 16 -0.98 -0.78 13.73
N GLN A 17 -1.30 0.36 13.11
CA GLN A 17 -0.40 1.18 12.31
C GLN A 17 0.43 0.35 11.34
N TYR A 18 -0.24 -0.52 10.58
CA TYR A 18 0.45 -1.44 9.70
C TYR A 18 1.31 -0.70 8.69
N GLU A 19 2.50 -1.23 8.49
CA GLU A 19 3.34 -0.85 7.38
C GLU A 19 3.10 -1.83 6.23
N TYR A 20 2.53 -1.31 5.15
CA TYR A 20 2.32 -2.07 3.93
C TYR A 20 3.57 -2.02 3.07
N GLN A 21 3.99 -3.18 2.60
CA GLN A 21 5.12 -3.34 1.68
C GLN A 21 4.64 -3.48 0.24
N ILE A 22 5.55 -3.33 -0.72
CA ILE A 22 5.23 -3.52 -2.14
C ILE A 22 4.77 -4.97 -2.36
N GLY A 23 3.66 -5.13 -3.08
CA GLY A 23 3.00 -6.42 -3.28
C GLY A 23 1.93 -6.76 -2.24
N ASP A 24 1.87 -6.04 -1.11
CA ASP A 24 0.82 -6.28 -0.12
C ASP A 24 -0.58 -5.95 -0.65
N ILE A 25 -1.58 -6.61 -0.07
CA ILE A 25 -2.99 -6.40 -0.40
C ILE A 25 -3.63 -5.43 0.60
N TYR A 26 -4.15 -4.32 0.07
CA TYR A 26 -4.88 -3.29 0.81
C TYR A 26 -6.40 -3.34 0.49
N PRO A 27 -7.28 -3.18 1.48
CA PRO A 27 -7.00 -3.14 2.91
C PRO A 27 -6.81 -4.53 3.52
N ARG A 28 -6.11 -4.62 4.66
CA ARG A 28 -5.95 -5.89 5.38
C ARG A 28 -7.29 -6.56 5.68
N LYS A 29 -7.30 -7.89 5.64
CA LYS A 29 -8.50 -8.71 5.88
C LYS A 29 -9.10 -8.38 7.26
N GLY A 30 -10.37 -7.99 7.27
CA GLY A 30 -11.09 -7.62 8.49
C GLY A 30 -11.01 -6.14 8.85
N TYR A 31 -10.20 -5.34 8.15
CA TYR A 31 -10.15 -3.89 8.30
C TYR A 31 -10.97 -3.19 7.20
N ARG A 32 -11.79 -2.21 7.60
CA ARG A 32 -12.55 -1.36 6.66
C ARG A 32 -11.87 -0.01 6.55
N SER A 33 -11.16 0.19 5.46
CA SER A 33 -10.59 1.49 5.12
C SER A 33 -11.63 2.48 4.59
N ASN A 34 -11.28 3.76 4.68
CA ASN A 34 -12.11 4.84 4.14
C ASN A 34 -11.95 4.91 2.60
N LYS A 35 -13.06 4.92 1.87
CA LYS A 35 -13.06 5.02 0.40
C LYS A 35 -12.35 6.27 -0.12
N THR A 36 -12.49 7.41 0.56
CA THR A 36 -11.80 8.65 0.17
C THR A 36 -10.29 8.49 0.30
N PHE A 37 -9.84 7.87 1.39
CA PHE A 37 -8.42 7.61 1.61
C PHE A 37 -7.83 6.66 0.57
N ILE A 38 -8.57 5.59 0.24
CA ILE A 38 -8.19 4.69 -0.85
C ILE A 38 -7.99 5.45 -2.16
N GLN A 39 -8.90 6.36 -2.52
CA GLN A 39 -8.78 7.18 -3.72
C GLN A 39 -7.54 8.11 -3.66
N GLU A 40 -7.29 8.74 -2.52
CA GLU A 40 -6.08 9.56 -2.33
C GLU A 40 -4.79 8.75 -2.55
N LEU A 41 -4.76 7.48 -2.17
CA LEU A 41 -3.63 6.57 -2.40
C LEU A 41 -3.55 6.06 -3.85
N LEU A 42 -4.68 5.98 -4.57
CA LEU A 42 -4.74 5.55 -5.97
C LEU A 42 -4.38 6.66 -6.96
N ASP A 43 -4.89 7.87 -6.74
CA ASP A 43 -4.68 9.02 -7.62
C ASP A 43 -3.45 9.85 -7.23
N GLY A 44 -2.82 9.53 -6.09
CA GLY A 44 -1.70 10.31 -5.55
C GLY A 44 -2.13 11.67 -4.99
N SER A 45 -3.42 11.90 -4.78
CA SER A 45 -3.97 13.12 -4.14
C SER A 45 -3.78 13.15 -2.62
N ASN A 46 -2.80 12.40 -2.10
CA ASN A 46 -2.39 12.41 -0.70
C ASN A 46 -1.28 13.43 -0.46
N SER A 47 -0.93 13.68 0.80
CA SER A 47 0.10 14.67 1.18
C SER A 47 1.49 14.38 0.61
N ALA A 48 1.79 13.13 0.22
CA ALA A 48 3.06 12.77 -0.41
C ALA A 48 3.05 12.95 -1.93
N GLY A 49 1.90 13.30 -2.53
CA GLY A 49 1.77 13.53 -3.98
C GLY A 49 2.10 12.31 -4.84
N SER A 50 2.03 11.10 -4.26
CA SER A 50 2.52 9.86 -4.87
C SER A 50 1.46 8.78 -4.85
N ILE A 51 1.43 7.93 -5.87
CA ILE A 51 0.52 6.78 -5.94
C ILE A 51 1.12 5.64 -5.10
N PHE A 52 0.31 5.06 -4.21
CA PHE A 52 0.70 3.97 -3.31
C PHE A 52 -0.03 2.66 -3.61
N LEU A 53 -1.22 2.73 -4.20
CA LEU A 53 -2.05 1.58 -4.50
C LEU A 53 -2.29 1.48 -6.01
N THR A 54 -2.50 0.26 -6.49
CA THR A 54 -3.06 -0.04 -7.80
C THR A 54 -4.28 -0.94 -7.67
N LYS A 55 -5.20 -0.87 -8.64
CA LYS A 55 -6.34 -1.80 -8.70
C LYS A 55 -5.83 -3.17 -9.13
N ILE A 56 -6.25 -4.19 -8.39
CA ILE A 56 -6.05 -5.58 -8.81
C ILE A 56 -7.27 -5.94 -9.64
N ASP A 57 -7.07 -6.05 -10.95
CA ASP A 57 -8.00 -6.77 -11.80
C ASP A 57 -7.77 -8.27 -11.56
N ASP A 58 -8.84 -9.05 -11.42
CA ASP A 58 -8.82 -10.48 -11.02
C ASP A 58 -7.93 -11.37 -11.93
N ASP A 59 -7.49 -10.84 -13.08
CA ASP A 59 -6.64 -11.47 -14.09
C ASP A 59 -5.12 -11.34 -13.80
N ASP A 60 -4.71 -10.38 -12.96
CA ASP A 60 -3.30 -10.02 -12.74
C ASP A 60 -2.65 -10.77 -11.55
N ILE A 61 -3.39 -11.67 -10.89
CA ILE A 61 -2.87 -12.51 -9.77
C ILE A 61 -2.12 -13.76 -10.31
N SER A 62 -1.67 -13.72 -11.56
CA SER A 62 -0.77 -14.70 -12.15
C SER A 62 0.57 -14.02 -12.44
N GLU A 63 1.60 -14.43 -11.71
CA GLU A 63 3.02 -14.15 -11.99
C GLU A 63 3.52 -12.74 -11.65
N GLY A 64 4.00 -12.58 -10.41
CA GLY A 64 4.79 -11.41 -10.03
C GLY A 64 5.37 -11.56 -8.65
N GLU A 65 6.48 -12.30 -8.57
CA GLU A 65 7.34 -12.42 -7.40
C GLU A 65 7.47 -11.11 -6.60
N ALA A 66 7.24 -11.23 -5.30
CA ALA A 66 7.64 -10.24 -4.32
C ALA A 66 9.17 -10.10 -4.37
N GLU A 67 9.67 -9.06 -5.04
CA GLU A 67 11.02 -8.58 -4.76
C GLU A 67 10.98 -7.81 -3.42
N PRO A 68 11.66 -8.29 -2.37
CA PRO A 68 11.75 -7.57 -1.11
C PRO A 68 12.61 -6.33 -1.33
N GLN A 69 11.99 -5.15 -1.29
CA GLN A 69 12.75 -3.90 -1.18
C GLN A 69 13.17 -3.77 0.29
N GLU A 70 14.48 -3.91 0.49
CA GLU A 70 15.18 -3.73 1.76
C GLU A 70 14.84 -2.36 2.37
N PRO A 71 14.62 -2.26 3.69
CA PRO A 71 14.51 -0.96 4.34
C PRO A 71 15.91 -0.33 4.34
N GLU A 72 16.08 0.78 3.61
CA GLU A 72 17.26 1.63 3.76
C GLU A 72 17.14 2.34 5.12
N GLU A 73 17.73 1.73 6.15
CA GLU A 73 18.19 2.42 7.34
C GLU A 73 19.21 3.49 6.90
N GLU A 74 18.85 4.77 6.99
CA GLU A 74 19.85 5.83 7.17
C GLU A 74 19.88 6.21 8.65
N ASP A 75 20.70 5.42 9.34
CA ASP A 75 21.72 5.71 10.35
C ASP A 75 21.82 7.16 10.89
N GLU A 76 22.03 7.20 12.21
CA GLU A 76 22.40 8.33 13.06
C GLU A 76 23.68 9.05 12.59
N GLU A 77 23.71 10.40 12.63
CA GLU A 77 24.80 11.24 13.18
C GLU A 77 24.32 12.66 13.53
#